data_AF-O22520-F1
#
_entry.id   AF-O22520-F1
#
_cell.length_a   1.000
_cell.length_b   1.000
_cell.length_c   1.000
_cell.angle_alpha   90.00
_cell.angle_beta   90.00
_cell.angle_gamma   90.00
#
_symmetry.space_group_name_H-M   'P 1'
#
loop_
_entity.id
_entity.type
_entity.pdbx_description
1 polymer ?
#
loop_
_entity_poly.entity_id
_entity_poly.type
_entity_poly.pdbx_seq_one_letter_code
_entity_poly.pdbx_strand_id
1 'polypeptide(L)'
;GWATAPDGPYSWGLCYKEEISPASNYCDATDKQWPCYPGKSYHGRGPIQLSWNFNYGPAGQALGFDGLRNQEIVANCSDTAFRTAL
;
A
#
# COMPACT_ATOMS: atom_id res chain seq x y z
N GLY A 1 -15.16 6.86 8.46
CA GLY A 1 -16.53 6.76 7.93
C GLY A 1 -17.08 8.12 7.57
N TRP A 2 -18.30 8.18 7.04
CA TRP A 2 -19.01 9.42 6.66
C TRP A 2 -19.96 9.86 7.79
N ALA A 3 -20.51 11.09 7.68
CA ALA A 3 -21.28 11.73 8.76
C ALA A 3 -22.52 10.94 9.21
N THR A 4 -23.13 10.14 8.34
CA THR A 4 -24.34 9.34 8.60
C THR A 4 -24.07 7.83 8.64
N ALA A 5 -22.83 7.42 8.86
CA ALA A 5 -22.48 6.00 8.91
C ALA A 5 -23.15 5.30 10.11
N PRO A 6 -23.67 4.06 9.95
CA PRO A 6 -24.15 3.25 11.07
C PRO A 6 -23.10 3.18 12.19
N ASP A 7 -23.53 3.30 13.44
CA ASP A 7 -22.64 3.28 14.62
C ASP A 7 -21.58 4.40 14.65
N GLY A 8 -21.76 5.47 13.86
CA GLY A 8 -20.93 6.67 13.84
C GLY A 8 -19.70 6.57 12.91
N PRO A 9 -19.08 7.73 12.55
CA PRO A 9 -18.02 7.78 11.55
C PRO A 9 -16.74 7.05 11.94
N TYR A 10 -16.50 6.83 13.23
CA TYR A 10 -15.27 6.20 13.74
C TYR A 10 -15.33 4.67 13.74
N SER A 11 -16.51 4.07 13.59
CA SER A 11 -16.71 2.61 13.52
C SER A 11 -16.37 2.01 12.15
N TRP A 12 -16.03 2.85 11.18
CA TRP A 12 -15.77 2.48 9.78
C TRP A 12 -14.30 2.67 9.39
N GLY A 13 -13.39 2.49 10.35
CA GLY A 13 -11.95 2.34 10.05
C GLY A 13 -11.69 1.07 9.23
N LEU A 14 -10.58 1.03 8.51
CA LEU A 14 -10.17 -0.13 7.68
C LEU A 14 -11.20 -0.56 6.62
N CYS A 15 -12.12 0.32 6.23
CA CYS A 15 -13.12 0.05 5.20
C CYS A 15 -12.51 -0.23 3.81
N TYR A 16 -11.30 0.27 3.55
CA TYR A 16 -10.59 0.11 2.29
C TYR A 16 -9.22 -0.50 2.51
N LYS A 17 -8.86 -1.42 1.61
CA LYS A 17 -7.56 -2.08 1.59
C LYS A 17 -6.59 -1.48 0.57
N GLU A 18 -7.09 -0.67 -0.36
CA GLU A 18 -6.33 0.01 -1.42
C GLU A 18 -6.92 1.40 -1.67
N GLU A 19 -6.10 2.28 -2.21
CA GLU A 19 -6.51 3.61 -2.66
C GLU A 19 -7.58 3.54 -3.77
N ILE A 20 -8.67 4.30 -3.62
CA ILE A 20 -9.89 4.15 -4.45
C ILE A 20 -9.75 4.82 -5.84
N SER A 21 -8.84 5.77 -6.00
CA SER A 21 -8.61 6.43 -7.30
C SER A 21 -7.19 7.00 -7.37
N PRO A 22 -6.18 6.15 -7.62
CA PRO A 22 -4.79 6.58 -7.69
C PRO A 22 -4.57 7.66 -8.76
N ALA A 23 -4.05 8.82 -8.35
CA ALA A 23 -3.72 9.91 -9.27
C ALA A 23 -2.42 9.64 -10.07
N SER A 24 -1.64 8.65 -9.67
CA SER A 24 -0.35 8.29 -10.26
C SER A 24 -0.06 6.79 -10.05
N ASN A 25 1.01 6.30 -10.66
CA ASN A 25 1.58 5.00 -10.31
C ASN A 25 2.54 5.06 -9.10
N TYR A 26 2.74 6.25 -8.51
CA TYR A 26 3.59 6.45 -7.33
C TYR A 26 5.01 5.89 -7.52
N CYS A 27 5.55 6.08 -8.72
CA CYS A 27 6.90 5.71 -9.06
C CYS A 27 7.79 6.96 -9.05
N ASP A 28 8.79 6.97 -8.17
CA ASP A 28 9.95 7.85 -8.30
C ASP A 28 11.03 7.15 -9.12
N ALA A 29 11.13 7.51 -10.40
CA ALA A 29 12.13 6.96 -11.33
C ALA A 29 13.56 7.45 -11.05
N THR A 30 13.73 8.44 -10.17
CA THR A 30 15.05 8.93 -9.77
C THR A 30 15.71 8.03 -8.73
N ASP A 31 14.92 7.30 -7.94
CA ASP A 31 15.41 6.31 -6.97
C ASP A 31 16.08 5.12 -7.71
N LYS A 32 17.37 4.93 -7.46
CA LYS A 32 18.18 3.85 -8.05
C LYS A 32 18.27 2.62 -7.15
N GLN A 33 17.99 2.76 -5.87
CA GLN A 33 17.99 1.66 -4.92
C GLN A 33 16.70 0.84 -5.06
N TRP A 34 15.57 1.52 -5.29
CA TRP A 34 14.25 0.92 -5.39
C TRP A 34 13.60 1.20 -6.75
N PRO A 35 14.11 0.62 -7.85
CA PRO A 35 13.64 0.94 -9.18
C PRO A 35 12.18 0.50 -9.40
N CYS A 36 11.44 1.28 -10.18
CA CYS A 36 10.10 0.92 -10.59
C CYS A 36 10.11 -0.14 -11.69
N TYR A 37 9.10 -1.02 -11.68
CA TYR A 37 8.92 -2.02 -12.73
C TYR A 37 7.79 -1.65 -13.71
N PRO A 38 7.91 -1.99 -15.00
CA PRO A 38 6.84 -1.78 -15.97
C PRO A 38 5.53 -2.45 -15.56
N GLY A 39 4.41 -1.77 -15.76
CA GLY A 39 3.07 -2.28 -15.40
C GLY A 39 2.79 -2.32 -13.90
N LYS A 40 3.72 -1.86 -13.06
CA LYS A 40 3.56 -1.79 -11.61
C LYS A 40 3.11 -0.39 -11.16
N SER A 41 2.27 -0.38 -10.13
CA SER A 41 1.82 0.82 -9.43
C SER A 41 2.01 0.64 -7.92
N TYR A 42 2.55 1.66 -7.28
CA TYR A 42 2.88 1.72 -5.86
C TYR A 42 1.91 2.62 -5.10
N HIS A 43 0.63 2.65 -5.51
CA HIS A 43 -0.44 3.34 -4.80
C HIS A 43 -0.68 2.76 -3.41
N GLY A 44 -1.49 3.47 -2.61
CA GLY A 44 -1.76 3.12 -1.22
C GLY A 44 -2.37 1.73 -1.08
N ARG A 45 -1.73 0.86 -0.28
CA ARG A 45 -2.28 -0.45 0.12
C ARG A 45 -2.13 -0.71 1.60
N GLY A 46 -3.03 -1.53 2.13
CA GLY A 46 -3.02 -1.95 3.53
C GLY A 46 -3.46 -0.85 4.50
N PRO A 47 -3.42 -1.15 5.81
CA PRO A 47 -3.93 -0.27 6.87
C PRO A 47 -3.25 1.11 6.94
N ILE A 48 -1.95 1.17 6.64
CA ILE A 48 -1.17 2.43 6.65
C ILE A 48 -1.14 3.11 5.27
N GLN A 49 -1.81 2.53 4.25
CA GLN A 49 -1.76 3.00 2.86
C GLN A 49 -0.33 3.16 2.35
N LEU A 50 0.48 2.09 2.47
CA LEU A 50 1.86 2.05 1.99
C LEU A 50 1.90 2.46 0.51
N SER A 51 2.70 3.49 0.22
CA SER A 51 2.75 4.14 -1.10
C SER A 51 4.20 4.42 -1.49
N TRP A 52 4.49 4.52 -2.78
CA TRP A 52 5.81 4.77 -3.37
C TRP A 52 6.78 3.58 -3.39
N ASN A 53 7.48 3.41 -4.52
CA ASN A 53 8.53 2.39 -4.73
C ASN A 53 9.57 2.37 -3.61
N PHE A 54 10.00 3.53 -3.15
CA PHE A 54 11.00 3.67 -2.08
C PHE A 54 10.50 3.28 -0.69
N ASN A 55 9.20 3.08 -0.48
CA ASN A 55 8.64 2.50 0.75
C ASN A 55 8.31 1.01 0.58
N TYR A 56 7.78 0.63 -0.58
CA TYR A 56 7.52 -0.78 -0.87
C TYR A 56 8.79 -1.62 -0.92
N GLY A 57 9.87 -1.09 -1.51
CA GLY A 57 11.19 -1.71 -1.55
C GLY A 57 11.70 -2.17 -0.17
N PRO A 58 11.92 -1.25 0.79
CA PRO A 58 12.40 -1.60 2.12
C PRO A 58 11.37 -2.42 2.92
N ALA A 59 10.05 -2.18 2.77
CA ALA A 59 9.03 -3.01 3.41
C ALA A 59 9.11 -4.47 2.94
N GLY A 60 9.26 -4.69 1.63
CA GLY A 60 9.49 -6.01 1.05
C GLY A 60 10.75 -6.67 1.58
N GLN A 61 11.86 -5.90 1.64
CA GLN A 61 13.11 -6.38 2.19
C GLN A 61 12.99 -6.82 3.66
N ALA A 62 12.32 -6.03 4.50
CA ALA A 62 12.16 -6.32 5.92
C ALA A 62 11.21 -7.50 6.19
N LEU A 63 10.16 -7.64 5.38
CA LEU A 63 9.07 -8.60 5.61
C LEU A 63 9.19 -9.87 4.76
N GLY A 64 10.19 -9.96 3.88
CA GLY A 64 10.49 -11.14 3.08
C GLY A 64 9.59 -11.31 1.85
N PHE A 65 9.14 -10.21 1.22
CA PHE A 65 8.40 -10.24 -0.04
C PHE A 65 9.03 -9.29 -1.08
N ASP A 66 8.72 -9.51 -2.36
CA ASP A 66 9.19 -8.60 -3.41
C ASP A 66 8.29 -7.37 -3.49
N GLY A 67 8.67 -6.30 -2.79
CA GLY A 67 7.92 -5.05 -2.78
C GLY A 67 7.93 -4.29 -4.11
N LEU A 68 8.83 -4.60 -5.04
CA LEU A 68 8.92 -3.88 -6.30
C LEU A 68 8.16 -4.56 -7.45
N ARG A 69 8.08 -5.90 -7.42
CA ARG A 69 7.45 -6.73 -8.44
C ARG A 69 6.21 -7.50 -7.98
N ASN A 70 5.91 -7.52 -6.68
CA ASN A 70 4.75 -8.23 -6.12
C ASN A 70 4.07 -7.42 -5.00
N GLN A 71 3.99 -6.10 -5.15
CA GLN A 71 3.42 -5.20 -4.14
C GLN A 71 1.92 -5.42 -3.87
N GLU A 72 1.19 -6.00 -4.83
CA GLU A 72 -0.21 -6.38 -4.71
C GLU A 72 -0.49 -7.33 -3.53
N ILE A 73 0.55 -8.04 -3.02
CA ILE A 73 0.43 -8.87 -1.83
C ILE A 73 0.00 -8.07 -0.59
N VAL A 74 0.36 -6.78 -0.51
CA VAL A 74 -0.02 -5.89 0.60
C VAL A 74 -1.54 -5.66 0.65
N ALA A 75 -2.26 -5.85 -0.47
CA ALA A 75 -3.71 -5.79 -0.53
C ALA A 75 -4.41 -7.17 -0.51
N ASN A 76 -3.67 -8.24 -0.79
CA ASN A 76 -4.23 -9.58 -0.97
C ASN A 76 -3.90 -10.57 0.16
N CYS A 77 -2.96 -10.22 1.04
CA CYS A 77 -2.60 -10.98 2.23
C CYS A 77 -2.76 -10.10 3.47
N SER A 78 -3.70 -10.43 4.36
CA SER A 78 -3.97 -9.64 5.57
C SER A 78 -2.77 -9.58 6.51
N ASP A 79 -2.04 -10.69 6.69
CA ASP A 79 -0.81 -10.71 7.51
C ASP A 79 0.23 -9.72 6.99
N THR A 80 0.53 -9.77 5.68
CA THR A 80 1.45 -8.81 5.06
C THR A 80 0.94 -7.38 5.16
N ALA A 81 -0.36 -7.15 4.92
CA ALA A 81 -0.98 -5.84 5.02
C ALA A 81 -0.76 -5.22 6.41
N PHE A 82 -1.09 -5.94 7.48
CA PHE A 82 -0.90 -5.45 8.84
C PHE A 82 0.58 -5.31 9.21
N ARG A 83 1.44 -6.24 8.79
CA ARG A 83 2.90 -6.13 9.02
C ARG A 83 3.52 -4.88 8.40
N THR A 84 3.01 -4.40 7.27
CA THR A 84 3.48 -3.13 6.69
C THR A 84 3.11 -1.88 7.51
N ALA A 85 2.19 -2.02 8.48
CA ALA A 85 1.67 -0.93 9.30
C ALA A 85 2.15 -0.95 10.77
N LEU A 86 3.03 -1.90 11.13
CA LEU A 86 3.59 -2.09 12.48
C LEU A 86 5.02 -1.56 12.56
#